data_AF-A0A7S1T2F3-F1
#
_entry.id   AF-A0A7S1T2F3-F1
#
_cell.length_a   1.000
_cell.length_b   1.000
_cell.length_c   1.000
_cell.angle_alpha   90.00
_cell.angle_beta   90.00
_cell.angle_gamma   90.00
#
_symmetry.space_group_name_H-M   'P 1'
#
loop_
_entity.id
_entity.type
_entity.pdbx_description
1 polymer ?
#
loop_
_entity_poly.entity_id
_entity_poly.type
_entity_poly.pdbx_seq_one_letter_code
_entity_poly.pdbx_strand_id
1 'polypeptide(L)'
;MAATIPKVSAGSAVASTSRRSAVPGRQLAFGRRPAALPRKHCIRRAISEPQSSSGDSEGGLSYKAAGVDIDAGNELVNRIKKLNPSIGGFSGLYPFGDSYLVAGTDGVGTKLKLAFDMNKHDTVGIDLVAMSVNDIVCCGAKPMFFLDYFATGLLDVDCAENVVKGIVEGCRQSDCILMGGETAEMPGFYSPGE
;
A
#
# COMPACT_ATOMS: atom_id res chain seq x y z
N MET A 1 -31.05 43.39 19.97
CA MET A 1 -30.20 42.50 20.79
C MET A 1 -28.82 42.54 20.15
N ALA A 2 -27.85 43.14 20.84
CA ALA A 2 -26.52 43.46 20.31
C ALA A 2 -25.56 42.26 20.45
N ALA A 3 -24.69 42.06 19.47
CA ALA A 3 -23.32 41.59 19.68
C ALA A 3 -22.46 41.87 18.44
N THR A 4 -21.33 42.50 18.69
CA THR A 4 -20.44 43.23 17.79
C THR A 4 -19.35 42.31 17.22
N ILE A 5 -19.01 42.47 15.94
CA ILE A 5 -17.86 41.86 15.26
C ILE A 5 -16.61 42.73 15.51
N PRO A 6 -15.46 42.20 15.97
CA PRO A 6 -14.21 42.95 15.93
C PRO A 6 -13.51 42.76 14.57
N LYS A 7 -13.29 43.89 13.89
CA LYS A 7 -12.32 44.03 12.79
C LYS A 7 -10.91 43.96 13.37
N VAL A 8 -10.01 43.19 12.75
CA VAL A 8 -8.56 43.33 12.95
C VAL A 8 -7.99 44.02 11.72
N SER A 9 -7.46 45.23 11.91
CA SER A 9 -6.82 46.06 10.90
C SER A 9 -5.36 45.68 10.72
N ALA A 10 -4.91 45.69 9.46
CA ALA A 10 -3.52 45.57 9.06
C ALA A 10 -2.67 46.73 9.63
N GLY A 11 -1.56 46.38 10.29
CA GLY A 11 -0.50 47.30 10.67
C GLY A 11 0.76 46.99 9.86
N SER A 12 1.11 47.90 8.96
CA SER A 12 2.38 47.94 8.22
C SER A 12 3.49 48.48 9.13
N ALA A 13 4.65 47.82 9.15
CA ALA A 13 5.90 48.41 9.63
C ALA A 13 7.03 48.05 8.65
N VAL A 14 7.66 49.10 8.12
CA VAL A 14 8.72 49.07 7.11
C VAL A 14 10.09 49.29 7.77
N ALA A 15 11.06 48.51 7.28
CA ALA A 15 12.51 48.71 7.19
C ALA A 15 13.38 48.88 8.45
N SER A 16 14.43 48.05 8.53
CA SER A 16 15.82 48.56 8.50
C SER A 16 16.82 47.46 8.14
N THR A 17 17.63 47.73 7.12
CA THR A 17 18.81 46.97 6.67
C THR A 17 19.92 46.88 7.72
N SER A 18 20.55 45.71 7.85
CA SER A 18 21.93 45.59 8.36
C SER A 18 22.58 44.30 7.81
N ARG A 19 23.66 44.48 7.06
CA ARG A 19 24.57 43.43 6.59
C ARG A 19 25.43 42.92 7.73
N ARG A 20 25.71 41.61 7.76
CA ARG A 20 26.90 40.90 8.30
C ARG A 20 26.56 39.40 8.26
N SER A 21 27.40 38.44 7.92
CA SER A 21 28.69 38.34 7.24
C SER A 21 28.85 36.83 6.98
N ALA A 22 29.40 36.43 5.83
CA ALA A 22 29.75 35.04 5.58
C ALA A 22 30.69 34.52 6.68
N VAL A 23 30.44 33.29 7.17
CA VAL A 23 31.37 32.54 8.04
C VAL A 23 31.83 31.29 7.28
N PRO A 24 33.13 30.94 7.33
CA PRO A 24 33.80 30.12 6.32
C PRO A 24 33.73 28.62 6.61
N GLY A 25 34.17 27.86 5.61
CA GLY A 25 34.10 26.41 5.50
C GLY A 25 34.46 25.61 6.75
N ARG A 26 33.60 24.63 7.05
CA ARG A 26 33.95 23.48 7.87
C ARG A 26 34.24 22.30 6.95
N GLN A 27 35.51 21.99 6.85
CA GLN A 27 36.08 20.83 6.17
C GLN A 27 35.53 19.57 6.87
N LEU A 28 34.64 18.82 6.23
CA LEU A 28 34.20 17.52 6.75
C LEU A 28 35.33 16.52 6.55
N ALA A 29 36.05 16.26 7.64
CA ALA A 29 37.04 15.21 7.71
C ALA A 29 36.39 13.85 7.41
N PHE A 30 36.93 13.17 6.39
CA PHE A 30 36.72 11.74 6.15
C PHE A 30 37.18 10.97 7.40
N GLY A 31 36.21 10.50 8.19
CA GLY A 31 36.48 9.89 9.49
C GLY A 31 35.57 8.69 9.75
N ARG A 32 36.13 7.50 9.46
CA ARG A 32 35.79 6.18 10.01
C ARG A 32 34.42 5.59 9.65
N ARG A 33 34.47 4.48 8.89
CA ARG A 33 33.38 3.51 8.72
C ARG A 33 32.78 3.17 10.10
N PRO A 34 31.46 3.25 10.31
CA PRO A 34 30.87 2.70 11.52
C PRO A 34 31.03 1.17 11.49
N ALA A 35 31.44 0.63 12.63
CA ALA A 35 31.67 -0.78 12.85
C ALA A 35 30.39 -1.60 12.60
N ALA A 36 30.56 -2.81 12.07
CA ALA A 36 29.50 -3.79 11.88
C ALA A 36 28.74 -4.02 13.20
N LEU A 37 27.42 -3.83 13.16
CA LEU A 37 26.54 -4.11 14.29
C LEU A 37 26.51 -5.63 14.58
N PRO A 38 26.61 -6.06 15.84
CA PRO A 38 26.59 -7.47 16.19
C PRO A 38 25.17 -8.03 16.04
N ARG A 39 24.98 -8.96 15.10
CA ARG A 39 23.76 -9.79 14.99
C ARG A 39 23.65 -10.70 16.21
N LYS A 40 22.79 -10.38 17.18
CA LYS A 40 22.40 -11.34 18.23
C LYS A 40 20.92 -11.20 18.59
N HIS A 41 20.26 -12.36 18.63
CA HIS A 41 18.88 -12.66 19.07
C HIS A 41 17.80 -12.64 17.98
N CYS A 42 17.92 -13.57 17.03
CA CYS A 42 16.72 -14.21 16.47
C CYS A 42 16.27 -15.27 17.49
N ILE A 43 15.03 -15.14 17.97
CA ILE A 43 14.38 -15.98 18.96
C ILE A 43 14.31 -17.42 18.42
N ARG A 44 15.07 -18.33 19.02
CA ARG A 44 15.00 -19.76 18.77
C ARG A 44 13.76 -20.30 19.49
N ARG A 45 12.58 -20.22 18.87
CA ARG A 45 11.40 -20.95 19.34
C ARG A 45 11.55 -22.40 18.91
N ALA A 46 11.70 -23.28 19.89
CA ALA A 46 11.55 -24.71 19.71
C ALA A 46 10.14 -24.99 19.19
N ILE A 47 10.04 -25.60 18.02
CA ILE A 47 8.79 -26.16 17.52
C ILE A 47 8.78 -27.60 18.01
N SER A 48 8.01 -27.88 19.06
CA SER A 48 7.64 -29.24 19.45
C SER A 48 6.60 -29.75 18.44
N GLU A 49 6.85 -30.93 17.87
CA GLU A 49 5.91 -31.63 16.98
C GLU A 49 4.58 -31.91 17.71
N PRO A 50 3.41 -31.57 17.12
CA PRO A 50 2.16 -32.11 17.62
C PRO A 50 1.92 -33.49 17.01
N GLN A 51 1.76 -34.47 17.90
CA GLN A 51 1.41 -35.86 17.61
C GLN A 51 0.06 -35.96 16.87
N SER A 52 0.03 -36.87 15.91
CA SER A 52 -1.15 -37.28 15.14
C SER A 52 -2.21 -37.92 16.02
N SER A 53 -3.46 -37.44 15.94
CA SER A 53 -4.63 -38.21 16.35
C SER A 53 -5.69 -38.17 15.25
N SER A 54 -6.08 -39.37 14.86
CA SER A 54 -7.02 -39.73 13.80
C SER A 54 -8.48 -39.59 14.25
N GLY A 55 -9.33 -39.04 13.39
CA GLY A 55 -10.80 -39.07 13.53
C GLY A 55 -11.47 -38.18 12.47
N ASP A 56 -12.17 -38.79 11.52
CA ASP A 56 -12.73 -38.19 10.31
C ASP A 56 -13.81 -37.11 10.54
N SER A 57 -13.69 -36.04 9.76
CA SER A 57 -14.81 -35.28 9.19
C SER A 57 -14.29 -34.62 7.90
N GLU A 58 -14.60 -35.23 6.75
CA GLU A 58 -14.29 -34.67 5.43
C GLU A 58 -14.94 -33.28 5.26
N GLY A 59 -14.13 -32.30 4.85
CA GLY A 59 -14.59 -30.98 4.44
C GLY A 59 -14.07 -29.80 5.26
N GLY A 60 -12.83 -29.85 5.77
CA GLY A 60 -12.18 -28.65 6.29
C GLY A 60 -12.01 -27.59 5.19
N LEU A 61 -12.41 -26.35 5.46
CA LEU A 61 -12.18 -25.22 4.55
C LEU A 61 -10.67 -25.06 4.32
N SER A 62 -10.20 -25.35 3.12
CA SER A 62 -8.83 -25.06 2.71
C SER A 62 -8.81 -23.92 1.68
N TYR A 63 -7.77 -23.09 1.71
CA TYR A 63 -7.55 -22.07 0.69
C TYR A 63 -7.56 -22.67 -0.72
N LYS A 64 -7.01 -23.89 -0.88
CA LYS A 64 -7.00 -24.63 -2.14
C LYS A 64 -8.41 -24.99 -2.62
N ALA A 65 -9.31 -25.38 -1.71
CA ALA A 65 -10.72 -25.60 -2.06
C ALA A 65 -11.45 -24.30 -2.45
N ALA A 66 -11.00 -23.15 -1.95
CA ALA A 66 -11.46 -21.83 -2.39
C ALA A 66 -10.78 -21.33 -3.69
N GLY A 67 -9.94 -22.15 -4.32
CA GLY A 67 -9.24 -21.82 -5.56
C GLY A 67 -7.87 -21.15 -5.38
N VAL A 68 -7.33 -21.10 -4.16
CA VAL A 68 -6.05 -20.48 -3.84
C VAL A 68 -4.99 -21.55 -3.52
N ASP A 69 -4.09 -21.81 -4.47
CA ASP A 69 -2.97 -22.72 -4.30
C ASP A 69 -1.71 -21.97 -3.79
N ILE A 70 -1.51 -22.02 -2.47
CA ILE A 70 -0.42 -21.32 -1.77
C ILE A 70 0.95 -21.85 -2.22
N ASP A 71 1.07 -23.15 -2.48
CA ASP A 71 2.35 -23.77 -2.87
C ASP A 71 2.74 -23.34 -4.29
N ALA A 72 1.78 -23.32 -5.21
CA ALA A 72 1.98 -22.79 -6.55
C ALA A 72 2.37 -21.31 -6.52
N GLY A 73 1.73 -20.51 -5.66
CA GLY A 73 2.07 -19.11 -5.43
C GLY A 73 3.51 -18.92 -4.93
N ASN A 74 3.91 -19.69 -3.92
CA ASN A 74 5.27 -19.65 -3.37
C ASN A 74 6.33 -20.05 -4.40
N GLU A 75 6.06 -21.06 -5.22
CA GLU A 75 6.96 -21.46 -6.30
C GLU A 75 7.13 -20.34 -7.34
N LEU A 76 6.05 -19.66 -7.72
CA LEU A 76 6.13 -18.49 -8.60
C LEU A 76 6.98 -17.38 -7.97
N VAL A 77 6.75 -17.05 -6.70
CA VAL A 77 7.55 -16.05 -5.96
C VAL A 77 9.03 -16.42 -5.98
N ASN A 78 9.37 -17.69 -5.78
CA ASN A 78 10.75 -18.17 -5.82
C ASN A 78 11.39 -18.02 -7.20
N ARG A 79 10.63 -18.21 -8.28
CA ARG A 79 11.10 -17.98 -9.66
C ARG A 79 11.30 -16.49 -9.93
N ILE A 80 10.36 -15.63 -9.52
CA ILE A 80 10.46 -14.18 -9.67
C ILE A 80 11.68 -13.64 -8.93
N LYS A 81 11.94 -14.10 -7.70
CA LYS A 81 13.13 -13.70 -6.92
C LYS A 81 14.46 -14.00 -7.61
N LYS A 82 14.52 -15.03 -8.46
CA LYS A 82 15.73 -15.32 -9.27
C LYS A 82 15.93 -14.29 -10.39
N LEU A 83 14.86 -13.71 -10.91
CA LEU A 83 14.88 -12.68 -11.95
C LEU A 83 15.06 -11.28 -11.37
N ASN A 84 14.41 -11.01 -10.22
CA ASN A 84 14.48 -9.75 -9.51
C ASN A 84 14.61 -10.00 -7.99
N PRO A 85 15.84 -10.03 -7.46
CA PRO A 85 16.10 -10.28 -6.05
C PRO A 85 15.54 -9.21 -5.09
N SER A 86 15.17 -8.04 -5.60
CA SER A 86 14.65 -6.93 -4.80
C SER A 86 13.15 -7.05 -4.46
N ILE A 87 12.46 -8.05 -5.00
CA ILE A 87 11.04 -8.33 -4.70
C ILE A 87 10.93 -9.23 -3.46
N GLY A 88 10.18 -8.80 -2.45
CA GLY A 88 9.94 -9.54 -1.20
C GLY A 88 8.52 -9.33 -0.67
N GLY A 89 7.81 -10.43 -0.37
CA GLY A 89 6.49 -10.38 0.29
C GLY A 89 5.50 -9.45 -0.40
N PHE A 90 5.39 -9.56 -1.74
CA PHE A 90 4.53 -8.74 -2.62
C PHE A 90 4.83 -7.23 -2.66
N SER A 91 5.92 -6.81 -2.01
CA SER A 91 6.47 -5.46 -2.13
C SER A 91 7.92 -5.45 -2.63
N GLY A 92 8.40 -4.30 -3.09
CA GLY A 92 9.75 -4.11 -3.60
C GLY A 92 10.42 -2.93 -2.91
N LEU A 93 11.68 -3.11 -2.47
CA LEU A 93 12.46 -2.05 -1.83
C LEU A 93 13.41 -1.40 -2.84
N TYR A 94 13.44 -0.07 -2.84
CA TYR A 94 14.35 0.73 -3.65
C TYR A 94 15.08 1.76 -2.78
N PRO A 95 16.42 1.88 -2.87
CA PRO A 95 17.16 2.87 -2.07
C PRO A 95 16.76 4.31 -2.46
N PHE A 96 16.49 5.14 -1.46
CA PHE A 96 16.09 6.54 -1.62
C PHE A 96 16.76 7.42 -0.56
N GLY A 97 17.93 7.99 -0.91
CA GLY A 97 18.78 8.72 0.04
C GLY A 97 19.23 7.81 1.18
N ASP A 98 18.95 8.23 2.42
CA ASP A 98 19.21 7.46 3.65
C ASP A 98 18.03 6.55 4.04
N SER A 99 17.04 6.36 3.15
CA SER A 99 15.83 5.57 3.37
C SER A 99 15.57 4.60 2.21
N TYR A 100 14.50 3.82 2.31
CA TYR A 100 14.02 2.95 1.23
C TYR A 100 12.60 3.32 0.85
N LEU A 101 12.32 3.35 -0.44
CA LEU A 101 10.98 3.37 -0.99
C LEU A 101 10.48 1.92 -1.07
N VAL A 102 9.26 1.69 -0.60
CA VAL A 102 8.59 0.40 -0.71
C VAL A 102 7.41 0.55 -1.67
N ALA A 103 7.38 -0.25 -2.73
CA ALA A 103 6.27 -0.31 -3.68
C ALA A 103 5.55 -1.64 -3.52
N GLY A 104 4.22 -1.64 -3.60
CA GLY A 104 3.39 -2.85 -3.58
C GLY A 104 2.26 -2.69 -4.59
N THR A 105 1.73 -3.81 -5.07
CA THR A 105 0.59 -3.83 -5.98
C THR A 105 -0.24 -5.08 -5.72
N ASP A 106 -1.55 -4.91 -5.61
CA ASP A 106 -2.48 -6.02 -5.43
C ASP A 106 -3.84 -5.71 -6.09
N GLY A 107 -4.70 -6.72 -6.20
CA GLY A 107 -6.07 -6.60 -6.69
C GLY A 107 -7.10 -7.06 -5.65
N VAL A 108 -8.37 -6.77 -5.89
CA VAL A 108 -9.48 -7.23 -5.03
C VAL A 108 -9.72 -8.74 -5.16
N GLY A 109 -9.42 -9.31 -6.34
CA GLY A 109 -9.57 -10.73 -6.63
C GLY A 109 -11.02 -11.17 -6.80
N THR A 110 -11.31 -12.45 -6.48
CA THR A 110 -12.62 -13.08 -6.73
C THR A 110 -13.77 -12.49 -5.92
N LYS A 111 -13.49 -11.66 -4.90
CA LYS A 111 -14.50 -10.92 -4.14
C LYS A 111 -15.33 -10.00 -5.04
N LEU A 112 -14.79 -9.55 -6.18
CA LEU A 112 -15.52 -8.75 -7.17
C LEU A 112 -16.78 -9.46 -7.68
N LYS A 113 -16.77 -10.80 -7.80
CA LYS A 113 -17.96 -11.56 -8.21
C LYS A 113 -19.15 -11.33 -7.28
N LEU A 114 -18.90 -11.28 -5.97
CA LEU A 114 -19.94 -10.98 -4.98
C LEU A 114 -20.40 -9.51 -5.07
N ALA A 115 -19.50 -8.59 -5.38
CA ALA A 115 -19.85 -7.19 -5.59
C ALA A 115 -20.79 -7.03 -6.80
N PHE A 116 -20.52 -7.77 -7.88
CA PHE A 116 -21.36 -7.83 -9.07
C PHE A 116 -22.74 -8.44 -8.75
N ASP A 117 -22.77 -9.60 -8.09
CA ASP A 117 -24.02 -10.28 -7.73
C ASP A 117 -24.91 -9.44 -6.79
N MET A 118 -24.30 -8.62 -5.93
CA MET A 118 -24.99 -7.74 -4.98
C MET A 118 -25.24 -6.32 -5.52
N ASN A 119 -24.74 -6.00 -6.72
CA ASN A 119 -24.71 -4.65 -7.28
C ASN A 119 -24.21 -3.60 -6.27
N LYS A 120 -23.10 -3.92 -5.58
CA LYS A 120 -22.52 -3.10 -4.50
C LYS A 120 -21.02 -2.90 -4.69
N HIS A 121 -20.66 -1.70 -5.16
CA HIS A 121 -19.28 -1.36 -5.57
C HIS A 121 -18.64 -0.26 -4.72
N ASP A 122 -19.37 0.32 -3.77
CA ASP A 122 -18.92 1.44 -2.93
C ASP A 122 -17.84 1.05 -1.90
N THR A 123 -17.71 -0.25 -1.58
CA THR A 123 -16.73 -0.74 -0.60
C THR A 123 -15.54 -1.47 -1.21
N VAL A 124 -15.61 -1.90 -2.48
CA VAL A 124 -14.53 -2.72 -3.08
C VAL A 124 -13.22 -1.93 -3.23
N GLY A 125 -13.31 -0.61 -3.38
CA GLY A 125 -12.13 0.26 -3.40
C GLY A 125 -11.39 0.30 -2.06
N ILE A 126 -12.10 0.14 -0.93
CA ILE A 126 -11.48 0.05 0.40
C ILE A 126 -10.67 -1.25 0.49
N ASP A 127 -11.26 -2.36 0.02
CA ASP A 127 -10.58 -3.65 -0.02
C ASP A 127 -9.31 -3.58 -0.88
N LEU A 128 -9.39 -2.94 -2.05
CA LEU A 128 -8.25 -2.76 -2.96
C LEU A 128 -7.07 -2.06 -2.27
N VAL A 129 -7.34 -0.92 -1.62
CA VAL A 129 -6.30 -0.15 -0.92
C VAL A 129 -5.77 -0.94 0.27
N ALA A 130 -6.65 -1.56 1.05
CA ALA A 130 -6.26 -2.33 2.23
C ALA A 130 -5.33 -3.50 1.90
N MET A 131 -5.58 -4.22 0.79
CA MET A 131 -4.70 -5.31 0.34
C MET A 131 -3.27 -4.81 0.09
N SER A 132 -3.13 -3.76 -0.71
CA SER A 132 -1.80 -3.20 -1.04
C SER A 132 -1.11 -2.55 0.17
N VAL A 133 -1.85 -1.83 1.01
CA VAL A 133 -1.30 -1.13 2.18
C VAL A 133 -0.84 -2.13 3.25
N ASN A 134 -1.61 -3.20 3.49
CA ASN A 134 -1.27 -4.20 4.50
C ASN A 134 0.06 -4.92 4.19
N ASP A 135 0.39 -5.12 2.91
CA ASP A 135 1.64 -5.73 2.51
C ASP A 135 2.85 -4.83 2.78
N ILE A 136 2.74 -3.53 2.49
CA ILE A 136 3.86 -2.60 2.71
C ILE A 136 4.11 -2.32 4.19
N VAL A 137 3.07 -2.29 5.03
CA VAL A 137 3.24 -2.06 6.48
C VAL A 137 3.89 -3.25 7.19
N CYS A 138 3.78 -4.47 6.65
CA CYS A 138 4.50 -5.64 7.16
C CYS A 138 6.03 -5.46 7.08
N CYS A 139 6.50 -4.61 6.16
CA CYS A 139 7.90 -4.22 6.03
C CYS A 139 8.27 -3.00 6.91
N GLY A 140 7.33 -2.46 7.69
CA GLY A 140 7.50 -1.26 8.51
C GLY A 140 7.46 0.06 7.73
N ALA A 141 6.98 0.05 6.48
CA ALA A 141 6.86 1.26 5.68
C ALA A 141 5.63 2.09 6.06
N LYS A 142 5.75 3.42 5.93
CA LYS A 142 4.61 4.33 5.98
C LYS A 142 3.99 4.48 4.57
N PRO A 143 2.67 4.26 4.39
CA PRO A 143 1.99 4.57 3.12
C PRO A 143 2.12 6.05 2.76
N MET A 144 2.37 6.36 1.49
CA MET A 144 2.54 7.74 1.00
C MET A 144 1.50 8.11 -0.05
N PHE A 145 1.40 7.30 -1.10
CA PHE A 145 0.45 7.50 -2.18
C PHE A 145 -0.05 6.16 -2.73
N PHE A 146 -1.19 6.22 -3.43
CA PHE A 146 -1.82 5.09 -4.09
C PHE A 146 -2.10 5.43 -5.55
N LEU A 147 -2.05 4.41 -6.41
CA LEU A 147 -2.36 4.48 -7.83
C LEU A 147 -3.32 3.33 -8.16
N ASP A 148 -4.36 3.59 -8.95
CA ASP A 148 -5.33 2.56 -9.34
C ASP A 148 -5.33 2.27 -10.85
N TYR A 149 -5.82 1.09 -11.21
CA TYR A 149 -6.08 0.68 -12.59
C TYR A 149 -7.46 0.02 -12.63
N PHE A 150 -8.41 0.69 -13.27
CA PHE A 150 -9.78 0.23 -13.44
C PHE A 150 -9.97 -0.29 -14.86
N ALA A 151 -10.47 -1.51 -15.00
CA ALA A 151 -10.75 -2.13 -16.29
C ALA A 151 -12.17 -2.69 -16.29
N THR A 152 -12.88 -2.50 -17.41
CA THR A 152 -14.26 -2.94 -17.59
C THR A 152 -14.55 -3.28 -19.06
N GLY A 153 -15.63 -4.01 -19.31
CA GLY A 153 -16.10 -4.26 -20.68
C GLY A 153 -16.69 -3.02 -21.35
N LEU A 154 -17.59 -2.35 -20.65
CA LEU A 154 -18.23 -1.09 -21.06
C LEU A 154 -18.36 -0.20 -19.83
N LEU A 155 -17.93 1.05 -19.94
CA LEU A 155 -17.90 1.95 -18.79
C LEU A 155 -19.31 2.35 -18.32
N ASP A 156 -19.65 1.91 -17.12
CA ASP A 156 -20.72 2.50 -16.29
C ASP A 156 -20.10 3.54 -15.35
N VAL A 157 -20.43 4.81 -15.57
CA VAL A 157 -19.89 5.94 -14.82
C VAL A 157 -20.32 5.92 -13.35
N ASP A 158 -21.55 5.51 -13.04
CA ASP A 158 -22.07 5.48 -11.67
C ASP A 158 -21.39 4.35 -10.87
N CYS A 159 -21.17 3.20 -11.52
CA CYS A 159 -20.40 2.10 -10.95
C CYS A 159 -18.95 2.52 -10.68
N ALA A 160 -18.27 3.11 -11.68
CA ALA A 160 -16.90 3.58 -11.55
C ALA A 160 -16.76 4.65 -10.44
N GLU A 161 -17.70 5.59 -10.34
CA GLU A 161 -17.72 6.59 -9.28
C GLU A 161 -17.81 5.93 -7.89
N ASN A 162 -18.64 4.90 -7.73
CA ASN A 162 -18.75 4.15 -6.48
C ASN A 162 -17.44 3.43 -6.11
N VAL A 163 -16.77 2.81 -7.08
CA VAL A 163 -15.45 2.18 -6.85
C VAL A 163 -14.44 3.22 -6.39
N VAL A 164 -14.33 4.34 -7.11
CA VAL A 164 -13.38 5.42 -6.78
C VAL A 164 -13.68 6.04 -5.41
N LYS A 165 -14.95 6.21 -5.04
CA LYS A 165 -15.34 6.63 -3.67
C LYS A 165 -14.76 5.68 -2.62
N GLY A 166 -14.85 4.38 -2.83
CA GLY A 166 -14.24 3.37 -1.96
C GLY A 166 -12.71 3.49 -1.89
N ILE A 167 -12.04 3.74 -3.03
CA ILE A 167 -10.57 3.91 -3.08
C ILE A 167 -10.15 5.14 -2.28
N VAL A 168 -10.83 6.28 -2.47
CA VAL A 168 -10.55 7.52 -1.74
C VAL A 168 -10.74 7.32 -0.23
N GLU A 169 -11.80 6.61 0.18
CA GLU A 169 -12.03 6.29 1.59
C GLU A 169 -10.96 5.35 2.15
N GLY A 170 -10.53 4.33 1.39
CA GLY A 170 -9.42 3.45 1.77
C GLY A 170 -8.09 4.21 1.94
N CYS A 171 -7.80 5.15 1.03
CA CYS A 171 -6.62 6.01 1.13
C CYS A 171 -6.68 6.89 2.38
N ARG A 172 -7.85 7.47 2.68
CA ARG A 172 -8.09 8.27 3.89
C ARG A 172 -7.85 7.47 5.16
N GLN A 173 -8.33 6.22 5.22
CA GLN A 173 -8.09 5.32 6.36
C GLN A 173 -6.61 4.94 6.52
N SER A 174 -5.86 4.93 5.42
CA SER A 174 -4.45 4.53 5.36
C SER A 174 -3.44 5.69 5.50
N ASP A 175 -3.91 6.92 5.73
CA ASP A 175 -3.08 8.15 5.74
C ASP A 175 -2.23 8.32 4.46
N CYS A 176 -2.78 7.97 3.30
CA CYS A 176 -2.12 8.14 2.01
C CYS A 176 -3.00 8.92 1.01
N ILE A 177 -2.37 9.42 -0.06
CA ILE A 177 -3.03 10.23 -1.09
C ILE A 177 -3.29 9.37 -2.32
N LEU A 178 -4.51 9.40 -2.87
CA LEU A 178 -4.77 8.89 -4.22
C LEU A 178 -4.10 9.84 -5.22
N MET A 179 -3.00 9.41 -5.84
CA MET A 179 -2.16 10.26 -6.68
C MET A 179 -2.63 10.28 -8.14
N GLY A 180 -3.28 9.21 -8.59
CA GLY A 180 -3.79 9.08 -9.94
C GLY A 180 -4.25 7.65 -10.22
N GLY A 181 -4.71 7.41 -11.45
CA GLY A 181 -5.14 6.10 -11.89
C GLY A 181 -5.34 6.05 -13.40
N GLU A 182 -5.74 4.89 -13.89
CA GLU A 182 -6.03 4.62 -15.31
C GLU A 182 -7.38 3.93 -15.45
N THR A 183 -8.09 4.19 -16.55
CA THR A 183 -9.40 3.59 -16.85
C THR A 183 -9.39 2.99 -18.25
N ALA A 184 -9.62 1.69 -18.37
CA ALA A 184 -9.58 0.95 -19.62
C ALA A 184 -10.91 0.27 -19.94
N GLU A 185 -11.48 0.58 -21.11
CA GLU A 185 -12.62 -0.12 -21.69
C GLU A 185 -12.14 -1.18 -22.68
N MET A 186 -12.46 -2.45 -22.42
CA MET A 186 -12.01 -3.60 -23.21
C MET A 186 -13.20 -4.51 -23.58
N PRO A 187 -14.09 -4.07 -24.49
CA PRO A 187 -15.25 -4.86 -24.90
C PRO A 187 -14.81 -6.18 -25.54
N GLY A 188 -15.43 -7.28 -25.12
CA GLY A 188 -15.12 -8.63 -25.58
C GLY A 188 -14.00 -9.33 -24.81
N PHE A 189 -13.26 -8.62 -23.96
CA PHE A 189 -12.38 -9.23 -22.96
C PHE A 189 -13.14 -9.44 -21.64
N TYR A 190 -13.81 -8.39 -21.15
CA TYR A 190 -14.69 -8.44 -19.99
C TYR A 190 -16.15 -8.64 -20.39
N SER A 191 -16.90 -9.37 -19.56
CA SER A 191 -18.33 -9.54 -19.76
C SER A 191 -19.08 -8.23 -19.46
N PRO A 192 -20.29 -8.03 -20.02
CA PRO A 192 -21.11 -6.88 -19.63
C PRO A 192 -21.36 -6.87 -18.11
N GLY A 193 -21.06 -5.75 -17.46
CA GLY A 193 -21.18 -5.59 -16.00
C GLY A 193 -19.94 -6.00 -15.19
N GLU A 194 -18.87 -6.47 -15.85
CA GLU A 194 -17.55 -6.69 -15.25
C GLU A 194 -16.56 -5.56 -15.54
#